data_AF-A0A5J4FTW4-F1
#
_entry.id   AF-A0A5J4FTW4-F1
#
_cell.length_a   1.000
_cell.length_b   1.000
_cell.length_c   1.000
_cell.angle_alpha   90.00
_cell.angle_beta   90.00
_cell.angle_gamma   90.00
#
_symmetry.space_group_name_H-M   'P 1'
#
loop_
_entity.id
_entity.type
_entity.pdbx_description
1 polymer ?
#
loop_
_entity_poly.entity_id
_entity_poly.type
_entity_poly.pdbx_seq_one_letter_code
_entity_poly.pdbx_strand_id
1 'polypeptide(L)'
;MKKTLIIALLFSIVVNAQTIVKSSIDSGGGSVSAGNIQMLYTIGEVFVQERSAGDIQVSEGFINPISLKLTINPKVFLQGPFISPDTAGLMNDNLRQNNQIPTTSPYADALVCDVNVFSITGDDAIVDWVLVELRDATDRTIVVESTSALLQRDGDIVAVDGISALGLSSPKTDYYIFVGHRNHLSILSATTVALSSITPVDLSEDPIAVFGGASSLTALNGVFAMVSGDVTPNGEVQTIDLNNLSSALGGSGYSTFDADMNGEIQTIDINLHIRPNLGRGIQY
;
A
#
# COMPACT_ATOMS: atom_id res chain seq x y z
N MET A 1 57.45 -58.89 -85.68
CA MET A 1 56.90 -58.48 -84.37
C MET A 1 56.21 -57.13 -84.53
N LYS A 2 54.87 -57.09 -84.43
CA LYS A 2 54.07 -55.85 -84.59
C LYS A 2 54.18 -55.02 -83.30
N LYS A 3 54.54 -53.73 -83.43
CA LYS A 3 54.60 -52.78 -82.31
C LYS A 3 53.22 -52.13 -82.13
N THR A 4 52.62 -52.30 -80.97
CA THR A 4 51.34 -51.68 -80.59
C THR A 4 51.64 -50.33 -79.93
N LEU A 5 51.11 -49.25 -80.51
CA LEU A 5 51.22 -47.89 -79.97
C LEU A 5 50.01 -47.63 -79.07
N ILE A 6 50.24 -47.38 -77.78
CA ILE A 6 49.19 -47.00 -76.82
C ILE A 6 49.20 -45.47 -76.71
N ILE A 7 48.11 -44.83 -77.12
CA ILE A 7 47.89 -43.40 -76.94
C ILE A 7 47.10 -43.23 -75.64
N ALA A 8 47.72 -42.65 -74.62
CA ALA A 8 47.06 -42.29 -73.38
C ALA A 8 46.45 -40.89 -73.50
N LEU A 9 45.13 -40.78 -73.39
CA LEU A 9 44.39 -39.53 -73.41
C LEU A 9 44.40 -38.92 -72.00
N LEU A 10 45.06 -37.78 -71.81
CA LEU A 10 45.03 -37.02 -70.55
C LEU A 10 43.74 -36.19 -70.48
N PHE A 11 42.90 -36.47 -69.48
CA PHE A 11 41.69 -35.69 -69.17
C PHE A 11 42.00 -34.72 -68.04
N SER A 12 41.94 -33.42 -68.30
CA SER A 12 42.12 -32.37 -67.28
C SER A 12 40.78 -32.11 -66.58
N ILE A 13 40.68 -32.40 -65.29
CA ILE A 13 39.52 -32.05 -64.46
C ILE A 13 39.80 -30.71 -63.78
N VAL A 14 38.96 -29.71 -64.04
CA VAL A 14 38.99 -28.42 -63.33
C VAL A 14 37.98 -28.51 -62.18
N VAL A 15 38.45 -28.42 -60.94
CA VAL A 15 37.60 -28.40 -59.75
C VAL A 15 37.54 -26.95 -59.25
N ASN A 16 36.34 -26.37 -59.17
CA ASN A 16 36.16 -25.07 -58.55
C ASN A 16 35.95 -25.26 -57.04
N ALA A 17 36.80 -24.63 -56.22
CA ALA A 17 36.58 -24.52 -54.79
C ALA A 17 35.57 -23.40 -54.52
N GLN A 18 34.60 -23.63 -53.62
CA GLN A 18 33.71 -22.58 -53.14
C GLN A 18 34.30 -21.92 -51.89
N THR A 19 34.40 -20.60 -51.91
CA THR A 19 34.80 -19.79 -50.76
C THR A 19 33.56 -19.47 -49.93
N ILE A 20 33.56 -19.81 -48.64
CA ILE A 20 32.52 -19.37 -47.72
C ILE A 20 32.70 -17.87 -47.50
N VAL A 21 31.75 -17.07 -47.98
CA VAL A 21 31.67 -15.66 -47.64
C VAL A 21 31.23 -15.56 -46.19
N LYS A 22 32.07 -14.95 -45.34
CA LYS A 22 31.62 -14.49 -44.02
C LYS A 22 30.88 -13.17 -44.23
N SER A 23 29.56 -13.21 -44.32
CA SER A 23 28.72 -12.02 -44.24
C SER A 23 28.12 -11.93 -42.84
N SER A 24 28.23 -10.78 -42.18
CA SER A 24 27.36 -10.45 -41.04
C SER A 24 26.02 -9.96 -41.59
N ILE A 25 24.94 -10.33 -40.92
CA ILE A 25 23.63 -9.71 -41.14
C ILE A 25 23.62 -8.47 -40.23
N ASP A 26 23.93 -7.32 -40.81
CA ASP A 26 23.91 -6.06 -40.08
C ASP A 26 22.49 -5.47 -40.12
N SER A 27 21.84 -5.40 -38.95
CA SER A 27 20.68 -4.54 -38.74
C SER A 27 21.18 -3.12 -38.48
N GLY A 28 21.47 -2.36 -39.54
CA GLY A 28 21.81 -0.95 -39.44
C GLY A 28 20.60 -0.13 -39.01
N GLY A 29 20.40 0.04 -37.70
CA GLY A 29 19.49 1.04 -37.14
C GLY A 29 20.16 2.43 -37.10
N GLY A 30 19.37 3.49 -37.24
CA GLY A 30 19.88 4.87 -37.18
C GLY A 30 20.57 5.20 -35.85
N SER A 31 21.49 6.16 -35.86
CA SER A 31 22.08 6.69 -34.63
C SER A 31 21.08 7.62 -33.93
N VAL A 32 21.04 7.56 -32.59
CA VAL A 32 20.30 8.51 -31.76
C VAL A 32 21.28 9.44 -31.08
N SER A 33 20.96 10.73 -31.03
CA SER A 33 21.76 11.73 -30.34
C SER A 33 20.91 12.52 -29.35
N ALA A 34 21.50 12.82 -28.20
CA ALA A 34 20.93 13.68 -27.16
C ALA A 34 22.02 14.68 -26.72
N GLY A 35 21.91 15.93 -27.17
CA GLY A 35 22.94 16.94 -26.94
C GLY A 35 24.28 16.56 -27.58
N ASN A 36 25.37 16.60 -26.79
CA ASN A 36 26.72 16.24 -27.26
C ASN A 36 26.99 14.72 -27.25
N ILE A 37 25.98 13.89 -27.00
CA ILE A 37 26.11 12.44 -26.86
C ILE A 37 25.45 11.79 -28.07
N GLN A 38 26.18 10.92 -28.77
CA GLN A 38 25.68 10.12 -29.89
C GLN A 38 25.88 8.64 -29.58
N MET A 39 24.80 7.86 -29.61
CA MET A 39 24.90 6.40 -29.55
C MET A 39 25.09 5.87 -30.96
N LEU A 40 26.28 5.34 -31.21
CA LEU A 40 26.58 4.55 -32.39
C LEU A 40 26.13 3.11 -32.09
N TYR A 41 25.50 2.47 -33.06
CA TYR A 41 25.00 1.11 -32.95
C TYR A 41 26.10 0.16 -32.43
N THR A 42 25.70 -0.79 -31.59
CA THR A 42 26.58 -1.86 -31.11
C THR A 42 26.73 -2.90 -32.22
N ILE A 43 27.96 -3.21 -32.63
CA ILE A 43 28.27 -4.38 -33.44
C ILE A 43 28.67 -5.51 -32.49
N GLY A 44 27.84 -6.55 -32.35
CA GLY A 44 28.19 -7.71 -31.51
C GLY A 44 27.00 -8.36 -30.79
N GLU A 45 27.33 -9.18 -29.80
CA GLU A 45 26.36 -9.75 -28.86
C GLU A 45 25.72 -8.65 -28.00
N VAL A 46 24.44 -8.83 -27.64
CA VAL A 46 23.71 -7.86 -26.80
C VAL A 46 24.41 -7.78 -25.44
N PHE A 47 24.98 -6.61 -25.14
CA PHE A 47 25.68 -6.35 -23.90
C PHE A 47 24.71 -5.71 -22.90
N VAL A 48 23.92 -6.55 -22.22
CA VAL A 48 22.91 -6.09 -21.25
C VAL A 48 23.61 -5.68 -19.94
N GLN A 49 24.09 -4.45 -19.89
CA GLN A 49 24.63 -3.87 -18.65
C GLN A 49 24.42 -2.35 -18.64
N GLU A 50 24.06 -1.83 -17.47
CA GLU A 50 24.07 -0.39 -17.21
C GLU A 50 25.50 0.15 -17.25
N ARG A 51 25.73 1.19 -18.04
CA ARG A 51 27.02 1.87 -18.12
C ARG A 51 26.87 3.33 -17.69
N SER A 52 27.65 3.71 -16.69
CA SER A 52 27.80 5.10 -16.25
C SER A 52 29.22 5.57 -16.57
N ALA A 53 29.31 6.73 -17.23
CA ALA A 53 30.56 7.44 -17.49
C ALA A 53 30.34 8.94 -17.25
N GLY A 54 30.60 9.39 -16.02
CA GLY A 54 30.27 10.76 -15.60
C GLY A 54 28.77 11.01 -15.60
N ASP A 55 28.33 12.09 -16.24
CA ASP A 55 26.92 12.48 -16.34
C ASP A 55 26.13 11.66 -17.41
N ILE A 56 26.77 10.68 -18.05
CA ILE A 56 26.16 9.85 -19.08
C ILE A 56 25.73 8.51 -18.46
N GLN A 57 24.44 8.20 -18.56
CA GLN A 57 23.87 6.89 -18.25
C GLN A 57 23.28 6.27 -19.52
N VAL A 58 23.66 5.04 -19.82
CA VAL A 58 23.16 4.27 -20.98
C VAL A 58 22.53 2.98 -20.47
N SER A 59 21.23 2.80 -20.79
CA SER A 59 20.42 1.62 -20.50
C SER A 59 19.73 1.14 -21.78
N GLU A 60 19.91 -0.11 -22.17
CA GLU A 60 19.35 -0.68 -23.42
C GLU A 60 17.94 -1.30 -23.24
N GLY A 61 17.39 -1.37 -22.03
CA GLY A 61 16.02 -1.85 -21.82
C GLY A 61 15.70 -2.40 -20.44
N PHE A 62 14.42 -2.27 -20.06
CA PHE A 62 13.82 -2.40 -18.73
C PHE A 62 14.25 -1.32 -17.72
N ILE A 63 13.97 -0.06 -18.04
CA ILE A 63 13.62 0.91 -16.98
C ILE A 63 12.17 0.62 -16.57
N ASN A 64 11.91 -0.55 -15.99
CA ASN A 64 10.98 -0.49 -14.88
C ASN A 64 11.83 0.09 -13.76
N PRO A 65 11.50 1.26 -13.17
CA PRO A 65 12.05 1.50 -11.85
C PRO A 65 11.78 0.22 -11.08
N ILE A 66 12.80 -0.41 -10.51
CA ILE A 66 12.56 -1.35 -9.43
C ILE A 66 11.93 -0.46 -8.35
N SER A 67 10.61 -0.29 -8.44
CA SER A 67 9.80 0.25 -7.39
C SER A 67 9.90 -0.84 -6.34
N LEU A 68 10.93 -0.72 -5.50
CA LEU A 68 11.01 -1.46 -4.26
C LEU A 68 9.87 -0.91 -3.42
N LYS A 69 8.66 -1.39 -3.73
CA LYS A 69 7.43 -1.00 -3.08
C LYS A 69 7.65 -1.25 -1.61
N LEU A 70 7.61 -0.17 -0.85
CA LEU A 70 7.67 -0.24 0.58
C LEU A 70 6.40 -0.92 1.04
N THR A 71 6.47 -1.73 2.09
CA THR A 71 5.29 -2.50 2.51
C THR A 71 5.24 -2.52 4.02
N ILE A 72 4.10 -2.20 4.60
CA ILE A 72 3.89 -2.23 6.03
C ILE A 72 2.69 -3.09 6.37
N ASN A 73 2.71 -3.68 7.57
CA ASN A 73 1.57 -4.40 8.15
C ASN A 73 1.15 -3.66 9.43
N PRO A 74 0.35 -2.59 9.32
CA PRO A 74 -0.15 -1.90 10.48
C PRO A 74 -1.26 -2.73 11.14
N LYS A 75 -1.33 -2.68 12.46
CA LYS A 75 -2.42 -3.29 13.24
C LYS A 75 -3.00 -2.30 14.24
N VAL A 76 -4.32 -2.13 14.19
CA VAL A 76 -5.10 -1.23 15.07
C VAL A 76 -6.46 -1.83 15.36
N PHE A 77 -7.05 -1.45 16.49
CA PHE A 77 -8.46 -1.73 16.79
C PHE A 77 -9.25 -0.43 16.94
N LEU A 78 -10.53 -0.47 16.58
CA LEU A 78 -11.46 0.64 16.75
C LEU A 78 -12.36 0.38 17.96
N GLN A 79 -12.46 1.33 18.89
CA GLN A 79 -13.30 1.19 20.08
C GLN A 79 -14.75 0.86 19.73
N GLY A 80 -15.30 1.49 18.70
CA GLY A 80 -16.66 1.30 18.19
C GLY A 80 -17.06 -0.17 18.06
N PRO A 81 -16.58 -0.85 17.01
CA PRO A 81 -16.92 -2.25 16.75
C PRO A 81 -16.28 -3.24 17.72
N PHE A 82 -15.36 -2.81 18.60
CA PHE A 82 -14.65 -3.71 19.53
C PHE A 82 -15.16 -3.70 20.98
N ILE A 83 -15.97 -2.71 21.39
CA ILE A 83 -16.37 -2.58 22.81
C ILE A 83 -17.23 -3.75 23.30
N SER A 84 -18.12 -4.27 22.43
CA SER A 84 -19.04 -5.36 22.70
C SER A 84 -19.02 -6.34 21.51
N PRO A 85 -17.93 -7.10 21.36
CA PRO A 85 -17.73 -7.90 20.17
C PRO A 85 -18.56 -9.18 20.20
N ASP A 86 -19.12 -9.57 19.05
CA ASP A 86 -19.85 -10.83 18.87
C ASP A 86 -18.93 -12.05 19.05
N THR A 87 -17.67 -11.90 18.63
CA THR A 87 -16.60 -12.88 18.80
C THR A 87 -15.46 -12.25 19.60
N ALA A 88 -15.13 -12.83 20.75
CA ALA A 88 -14.03 -12.33 21.57
C ALA A 88 -12.72 -12.23 20.79
N GLY A 89 -12.08 -11.05 20.85
CA GLY A 89 -10.82 -10.77 20.14
C GLY A 89 -11.00 -10.21 18.72
N LEU A 90 -12.22 -10.10 18.19
CA LEU A 90 -12.49 -9.54 16.86
C LEU A 90 -13.43 -8.34 16.94
N MET A 91 -13.23 -7.34 16.08
CA MET A 91 -14.19 -6.26 15.85
C MET A 91 -15.46 -6.80 15.18
N ASN A 92 -16.60 -6.15 15.40
CA ASN A 92 -17.81 -6.40 14.63
C ASN A 92 -17.70 -5.79 13.22
N ASP A 93 -18.28 -6.45 12.22
CA ASP A 93 -18.26 -6.06 10.81
C ASP A 93 -19.67 -5.77 10.26
N ASN A 94 -20.55 -5.22 11.09
CA ASN A 94 -21.96 -4.99 10.76
C ASN A 94 -22.14 -4.17 9.48
N LEU A 95 -21.35 -3.11 9.27
CA LEU A 95 -21.41 -2.31 8.04
C LEU A 95 -21.16 -3.18 6.79
N ARG A 96 -20.23 -4.14 6.85
CA ARG A 96 -19.99 -5.10 5.77
C ARG A 96 -21.18 -6.03 5.58
N GLN A 97 -21.69 -6.61 6.67
CA GLN A 97 -22.86 -7.51 6.64
C GLN A 97 -24.11 -6.82 6.06
N ASN A 98 -24.25 -5.51 6.31
CA ASN A 98 -25.34 -4.68 5.82
C ASN A 98 -25.10 -4.10 4.41
N ASN A 99 -23.97 -4.42 3.76
CA ASN A 99 -23.55 -3.85 2.47
C ASN A 99 -23.49 -2.31 2.46
N GLN A 100 -23.06 -1.72 3.57
CA GLN A 100 -23.00 -0.27 3.77
C GLN A 100 -21.60 0.32 3.52
N ILE A 101 -20.54 -0.49 3.52
CA ILE A 101 -19.18 -0.01 3.22
C ILE A 101 -19.10 0.39 1.74
N PRO A 102 -18.72 1.63 1.40
CA PRO A 102 -18.58 2.05 0.01
C PRO A 102 -17.37 1.38 -0.63
N THR A 103 -17.43 1.08 -1.93
CA THR A 103 -16.26 0.60 -2.69
C THR A 103 -15.24 1.71 -2.96
N THR A 104 -15.63 2.97 -2.78
CA THR A 104 -14.76 4.14 -2.90
C THR A 104 -14.46 4.67 -1.50
N SER A 105 -13.18 4.83 -1.19
CA SER A 105 -12.71 5.40 0.06
C SER A 105 -13.35 6.77 0.34
N PRO A 106 -13.72 7.05 1.61
CA PRO A 106 -14.22 8.37 2.01
C PRO A 106 -13.12 9.44 2.10
N TYR A 107 -11.84 9.08 1.94
CA TYR A 107 -10.71 9.99 2.06
C TYR A 107 -10.35 10.65 0.72
N ALA A 108 -9.46 11.63 0.76
CA ALA A 108 -9.17 12.51 -0.38
C ALA A 108 -8.59 11.79 -1.62
N ASP A 109 -7.94 10.64 -1.43
CA ASP A 109 -7.39 9.84 -2.53
C ASP A 109 -8.47 9.08 -3.32
N ALA A 110 -9.69 8.96 -2.77
CA ALA A 110 -10.85 8.30 -3.37
C ALA A 110 -10.51 6.91 -3.94
N LEU A 111 -9.62 6.17 -3.28
CA LEU A 111 -9.16 4.87 -3.73
C LEU A 111 -10.34 3.89 -3.83
N VAL A 112 -10.34 3.03 -4.86
CA VAL A 112 -11.44 2.10 -5.11
C VAL A 112 -10.99 0.66 -4.89
N CYS A 113 -11.79 -0.11 -4.15
CA CYS A 113 -11.64 -1.56 -4.02
C CYS A 113 -12.66 -2.31 -4.89
N ASP A 114 -12.39 -3.57 -5.17
CA ASP A 114 -13.37 -4.47 -5.77
C ASP A 114 -14.45 -4.84 -4.73
N VAL A 115 -15.71 -4.88 -5.14
CA VAL A 115 -16.84 -5.20 -4.25
C VAL A 115 -16.71 -6.60 -3.63
N ASN A 116 -16.05 -7.54 -4.31
CA ASN A 116 -15.87 -8.91 -3.82
C ASN A 116 -14.98 -8.97 -2.58
N VAL A 117 -14.20 -7.93 -2.29
CA VAL A 117 -13.40 -7.86 -1.05
C VAL A 117 -14.31 -7.92 0.18
N PHE A 118 -15.53 -7.39 0.10
CA PHE A 118 -16.52 -7.44 1.19
C PHE A 118 -17.22 -8.80 1.34
N SER A 119 -16.93 -9.78 0.47
CA SER A 119 -17.44 -11.14 0.60
C SER A 119 -16.65 -12.02 1.58
N ILE A 120 -15.43 -11.57 1.96
CA ILE A 120 -14.61 -12.26 2.96
C ILE A 120 -15.29 -12.17 4.33
N THR A 121 -15.21 -13.27 5.08
CA THR A 121 -15.82 -13.44 6.42
C THR A 121 -14.80 -14.05 7.38
N GLY A 122 -15.12 -14.12 8.67
CA GLY A 122 -14.18 -14.58 9.70
C GLY A 122 -13.23 -13.47 10.12
N ASP A 123 -12.01 -13.81 10.51
CA ASP A 123 -11.01 -12.90 11.08
C ASP A 123 -10.61 -11.81 10.07
N ASP A 124 -10.50 -12.19 8.79
CA ASP A 124 -10.07 -11.31 7.69
C ASP A 124 -11.20 -10.45 7.09
N ALA A 125 -12.42 -10.51 7.66
CA ALA A 125 -13.53 -9.73 7.13
C ALA A 125 -13.27 -8.23 7.28
N ILE A 126 -13.65 -7.44 6.27
CA ILE A 126 -13.44 -5.99 6.31
C ILE A 126 -14.42 -5.34 7.28
N VAL A 127 -13.89 -4.54 8.20
CA VAL A 127 -14.64 -3.65 9.08
C VAL A 127 -14.91 -2.32 8.39
N ASP A 128 -13.87 -1.71 7.79
CA ASP A 128 -13.98 -0.35 7.23
C ASP A 128 -12.76 0.14 6.44
N TRP A 129 -12.86 1.36 5.91
CA TRP A 129 -11.75 2.17 5.42
C TRP A 129 -11.02 2.94 6.52
N VAL A 130 -9.69 2.94 6.47
CA VAL A 130 -8.80 3.78 7.29
C VAL A 130 -7.86 4.60 6.42
N LEU A 131 -7.37 5.71 6.95
CA LEU A 131 -6.34 6.54 6.32
C LEU A 131 -5.00 6.24 6.98
N VAL A 132 -4.00 5.86 6.19
CA VAL A 132 -2.63 5.62 6.66
C VAL A 132 -1.71 6.67 6.06
N GLU A 133 -0.88 7.27 6.88
CA GLU A 133 0.08 8.28 6.42
C GLU A 133 1.48 8.02 6.96
N LEU A 134 2.47 8.30 6.11
CA LEU A 134 3.85 8.44 6.51
C LEU A 134 4.11 9.90 6.85
N ARG A 135 4.57 10.18 8.08
CA ARG A 135 5.02 11.52 8.48
C ARG A 135 6.54 11.57 8.57
N ASP A 136 7.12 12.72 8.24
CA ASP A 136 8.57 12.91 8.20
C ASP A 136 9.24 12.58 9.55
N ALA A 137 10.42 11.95 9.51
CA ALA A 137 11.13 11.50 10.71
C ALA A 137 11.57 12.64 11.63
N THR A 138 11.80 13.82 11.08
CA THR A 138 12.29 15.00 11.80
C THR A 138 11.18 15.96 12.17
N ASP A 139 10.11 16.03 11.37
CA ASP A 139 8.92 16.82 11.63
C ASP A 139 7.63 16.04 11.34
N ARG A 140 7.02 15.51 12.42
CA ARG A 140 5.79 14.71 12.34
C ARG A 140 4.58 15.42 11.76
N THR A 141 4.62 16.76 11.62
CA THR A 141 3.52 17.53 11.03
C THR A 141 3.50 17.43 9.50
N ILE A 142 4.63 17.07 8.88
CA ILE A 142 4.77 16.94 7.44
C ILE A 142 4.27 15.57 6.98
N VAL A 143 3.20 15.56 6.16
CA VAL A 143 2.73 14.36 5.45
C VAL A 143 3.64 14.10 4.26
N VAL A 144 4.27 12.92 4.21
CA VAL A 144 5.10 12.48 3.09
C VAL A 144 4.29 11.67 2.09
N GLU A 145 3.45 10.77 2.58
CA GLU A 145 2.55 9.95 1.79
C GLU A 145 1.26 9.70 2.59
N SER A 146 0.12 9.66 1.90
CA SER A 146 -1.20 9.45 2.49
C SER A 146 -1.98 8.52 1.57
N THR A 147 -2.52 7.44 2.12
CA THR A 147 -3.22 6.42 1.34
C THR A 147 -4.33 5.76 2.15
N SER A 148 -5.44 5.49 1.48
CA SER A 148 -6.53 4.69 2.01
C SER A 148 -6.18 3.21 2.06
N ALA A 149 -6.62 2.54 3.12
CA ALA A 149 -6.45 1.11 3.33
C ALA A 149 -7.72 0.51 3.95
N LEU A 150 -7.80 -0.82 3.97
CA LEU A 150 -8.92 -1.56 4.54
C LEU A 150 -8.51 -2.15 5.89
N LEU A 151 -9.40 -2.04 6.88
CA LEU A 151 -9.23 -2.61 8.22
C LEU A 151 -9.99 -3.92 8.32
N GLN A 152 -9.33 -4.98 8.80
CA GLN A 152 -9.91 -6.30 9.03
C GLN A 152 -10.38 -6.47 10.48
N ARG A 153 -11.24 -7.46 10.76
CA ARG A 153 -11.84 -7.67 12.09
C ARG A 153 -10.81 -8.00 13.17
N ASP A 154 -9.72 -8.65 12.80
CA ASP A 154 -8.62 -8.98 13.69
C ASP A 154 -7.64 -7.81 13.92
N GLY A 155 -7.88 -6.66 13.28
CA GLY A 155 -7.11 -5.43 13.44
C GLY A 155 -6.05 -5.20 12.36
N ASP A 156 -5.80 -6.14 11.45
CA ASP A 156 -4.84 -5.95 10.37
C ASP A 156 -5.33 -4.87 9.37
N ILE A 157 -4.41 -3.99 8.96
CA ILE A 157 -4.64 -3.02 7.89
C ILE A 157 -3.98 -3.51 6.60
N VAL A 158 -4.80 -3.70 5.58
CA VAL A 158 -4.42 -4.30 4.30
C VAL A 158 -4.71 -3.37 3.12
N ALA A 159 -4.09 -3.66 1.99
CA ALA A 159 -4.35 -2.97 0.73
C ALA A 159 -5.79 -3.22 0.23
N VAL A 160 -6.17 -2.54 -0.85
CA VAL A 160 -7.53 -2.58 -1.42
C VAL A 160 -7.98 -3.92 -2.00
N ASP A 161 -7.08 -4.90 -2.08
CA ASP A 161 -7.46 -6.29 -2.39
C ASP A 161 -7.95 -7.07 -1.17
N GLY A 162 -7.87 -6.46 0.03
CA GLY A 162 -8.31 -7.04 1.29
C GLY A 162 -7.39 -8.12 1.86
N ILE A 163 -6.19 -8.32 1.28
CA ILE A 163 -5.31 -9.44 1.65
C ILE A 163 -3.84 -8.99 1.68
N SER A 164 -3.41 -8.24 0.67
CA SER A 164 -2.01 -7.84 0.57
C SER A 164 -1.66 -6.83 1.64
N ALA A 165 -0.44 -6.93 2.14
CA ALA A 165 0.17 -5.91 2.96
C ALA A 165 0.13 -4.52 2.29
N LEU A 166 0.06 -3.46 3.10
CA LEU A 166 -0.11 -2.10 2.59
C LEU A 166 1.16 -1.62 1.88
N GLY A 167 1.06 -1.47 0.57
CA GLY A 167 2.17 -1.06 -0.29
C GLY A 167 2.24 0.47 -0.47
N LEU A 168 3.40 1.06 -0.18
CA LEU A 168 3.70 2.48 -0.22
C LEU A 168 4.79 2.79 -1.27
N SER A 169 4.80 4.01 -1.77
CA SER A 169 5.68 4.49 -2.84
C SER A 169 6.87 5.32 -2.34
N SER A 170 6.86 5.73 -1.08
CA SER A 170 7.93 6.51 -0.44
C SER A 170 9.27 5.74 -0.35
N PRO A 171 10.40 6.47 -0.29
CA PRO A 171 11.72 5.88 -0.06
C PRO A 171 11.80 5.04 1.22
N LYS A 172 12.74 4.09 1.25
CA LYS A 172 13.04 3.31 2.45
C LYS A 172 13.84 4.14 3.45
N THR A 173 13.17 4.64 4.47
CA THR A 173 13.76 5.41 5.57
C THR A 173 12.85 5.33 6.79
N ASP A 174 13.19 6.07 7.83
CA ASP A 174 12.40 6.21 9.04
C ASP A 174 11.20 7.13 8.80
N TYR A 175 10.03 6.75 9.32
CA TYR A 175 8.81 7.58 9.31
C TYR A 175 8.02 7.41 10.59
N TYR A 176 7.26 8.42 11.00
CA TYR A 176 6.14 8.16 11.90
C TYR A 176 4.98 7.58 11.12
N ILE A 177 4.25 6.67 11.74
CA ILE A 177 3.09 6.01 11.13
C ILE A 177 1.83 6.60 11.75
N PHE A 178 1.03 7.26 10.93
CA PHE A 178 -0.27 7.80 11.31
C PHE A 178 -1.36 6.84 10.84
N VAL A 179 -2.39 6.65 11.69
CA VAL A 179 -3.62 5.96 11.33
C VAL A 179 -4.81 6.82 11.74
N GLY A 180 -5.67 7.13 10.78
CA GLY A 180 -6.90 7.88 10.98
C GLY A 180 -8.13 7.10 10.56
N HIS A 181 -9.26 7.42 11.19
CA HIS A 181 -10.56 6.86 10.88
C HIS A 181 -11.64 7.95 10.98
N ARG A 182 -12.79 7.77 10.32
CA ARG A 182 -13.81 8.81 10.15
C ARG A 182 -14.60 9.18 11.42
N ASN A 183 -14.62 8.32 12.43
CA ASN A 183 -15.41 8.51 13.67
C ASN A 183 -14.58 8.21 14.94
N HIS A 184 -13.26 8.01 14.79
CA HIS A 184 -12.32 7.78 15.89
C HIS A 184 -11.20 8.82 15.86
N LEU A 185 -10.67 9.15 17.04
CA LEU A 185 -9.46 9.95 17.16
C LEU A 185 -8.31 9.22 16.47
N SER A 186 -7.64 9.94 15.58
CA SER A 186 -6.44 9.43 14.90
C SER A 186 -5.27 9.25 15.87
N ILE A 187 -4.39 8.32 15.53
CA ILE A 187 -3.21 7.97 16.32
C ILE A 187 -1.95 8.09 15.47
N LEU A 188 -0.82 8.33 16.15
CA LEU A 188 0.51 8.43 15.55
C LEU A 188 1.45 7.54 16.35
N SER A 189 2.38 6.87 15.69
CA SER A 189 3.45 6.14 16.38
C SER A 189 4.25 7.09 17.29
N ALA A 190 4.66 6.62 18.46
CA ALA A 190 5.43 7.43 19.42
C ALA A 190 6.85 7.71 18.94
N THR A 191 7.42 6.79 18.16
CA THR A 191 8.74 6.90 17.55
C THR A 191 8.63 6.63 16.05
N THR A 192 9.68 6.99 15.31
CA THR A 192 9.80 6.59 13.92
C THR A 192 10.01 5.09 13.78
N VAL A 193 9.54 4.53 12.67
CA VAL A 193 9.70 3.14 12.28
C VAL A 193 10.59 3.10 11.04
N ALA A 194 11.66 2.32 11.09
CA ALA A 194 12.60 2.15 9.98
C ALA A 194 12.00 1.23 8.91
N LEU A 195 11.57 1.80 7.79
CA LEU A 195 10.89 1.05 6.74
C LEU A 195 11.89 0.51 5.72
N SER A 196 12.03 -0.81 5.64
CA SER A 196 13.07 -1.47 4.84
C SER A 196 12.60 -2.67 4.01
N SER A 197 11.56 -3.37 4.44
CA SER A 197 10.85 -4.45 3.73
C SER A 197 9.39 -4.49 4.23
N ILE A 198 8.73 -5.65 4.24
CA ILE A 198 7.49 -5.84 5.00
C ILE A 198 7.80 -5.56 6.46
N THR A 199 7.32 -4.42 6.97
CA THR A 199 7.63 -3.94 8.32
C THR A 199 6.36 -4.02 9.17
N PRO A 200 6.35 -4.83 10.25
CA PRO A 200 5.19 -4.88 11.15
C PRO A 200 5.10 -3.59 11.96
N VAL A 201 3.89 -3.06 12.13
CA VAL A 201 3.60 -1.87 12.93
C VAL A 201 2.36 -2.13 13.77
N ASP A 202 2.53 -2.68 14.96
CA ASP A 202 1.41 -2.90 15.88
C ASP A 202 1.25 -1.71 16.83
N LEU A 203 0.10 -1.03 16.75
CA LEU A 203 -0.24 0.10 17.62
C LEU A 203 -1.33 -0.28 18.65
N SER A 204 -1.59 -1.57 18.81
CA SER A 204 -2.65 -2.12 19.66
C SER A 204 -2.14 -2.92 20.87
N GLU A 205 -0.88 -3.35 20.87
CA GLU A 205 -0.30 -4.17 21.94
C GLU A 205 0.19 -3.35 23.14
N ASP A 206 0.99 -2.30 22.89
CA ASP A 206 1.61 -1.46 23.92
C ASP A 206 1.28 0.02 23.68
N PRO A 207 0.66 0.73 24.65
CA PRO A 207 0.31 2.13 24.48
C PRO A 207 1.54 3.02 24.30
N ILE A 208 2.73 2.59 24.73
CA ILE A 208 3.99 3.33 24.53
C ILE A 208 4.36 3.41 23.04
N ALA A 209 3.85 2.49 22.20
CA ALA A 209 4.03 2.55 20.75
C ALA A 209 3.27 3.73 20.10
N VAL A 210 2.33 4.37 20.82
CA VAL A 210 1.50 5.47 20.32
C VAL A 210 1.85 6.77 21.04
N PHE A 211 1.98 7.86 20.28
CA PHE A 211 2.22 9.19 20.80
C PHE A 211 1.09 9.60 21.76
N GLY A 212 1.43 10.09 22.95
CA GLY A 212 0.47 10.37 24.03
C GLY A 212 0.10 9.16 24.89
N GLY A 213 0.57 7.95 24.55
CA GLY A 213 0.42 6.78 25.39
C GLY A 213 -1.04 6.36 25.60
N ALA A 214 -1.34 5.88 26.80
CA ALA A 214 -2.68 5.46 27.19
C ALA A 214 -3.74 6.59 27.15
N SER A 215 -3.34 7.86 27.08
CA SER A 215 -4.28 8.98 26.92
C SER A 215 -4.87 9.05 25.50
N SER A 216 -4.12 8.58 24.50
CA SER A 216 -4.54 8.53 23.08
C SER A 216 -5.39 7.30 22.74
N LEU A 217 -5.49 6.34 23.66
CA LEU A 217 -6.04 5.02 23.43
C LEU A 217 -7.09 4.67 24.48
N THR A 218 -7.89 3.66 24.20
CA THR A 218 -8.76 3.01 25.19
C THR A 218 -8.37 1.54 25.34
N ALA A 219 -8.29 1.06 26.57
CA ALA A 219 -7.96 -0.35 26.84
C ALA A 219 -9.26 -1.17 26.87
N LEU A 220 -9.35 -2.17 25.99
CA LEU A 220 -10.53 -3.02 25.83
C LEU A 220 -10.07 -4.47 25.64
N ASN A 221 -10.62 -5.40 26.43
CA ASN A 221 -10.45 -6.84 26.24
C ASN A 221 -9.00 -7.33 25.98
N GLY A 222 -8.00 -6.66 26.57
CA GLY A 222 -6.58 -7.03 26.44
C GLY A 222 -5.83 -6.36 25.29
N VAL A 223 -6.45 -5.46 24.53
CA VAL A 223 -5.81 -4.65 23.49
C VAL A 223 -6.05 -3.15 23.74
N PHE A 224 -5.31 -2.31 23.03
CA PHE A 224 -5.53 -0.87 22.95
C PHE A 224 -6.18 -0.50 21.62
N ALA A 225 -7.28 0.25 21.69
CA ALA A 225 -8.04 0.68 20.53
C ALA A 225 -8.02 2.21 20.38
N MET A 226 -8.19 2.66 19.14
CA MET A 226 -8.46 4.05 18.81
C MET A 226 -9.76 4.49 19.49
N VAL A 227 -9.77 5.70 20.02
CA VAL A 227 -10.88 6.24 20.82
C VAL A 227 -12.02 6.67 19.91
N SER A 228 -13.23 6.18 20.13
CA SER A 228 -14.41 6.56 19.35
C SER A 228 -14.95 7.93 19.75
N GLY A 229 -15.72 8.56 18.85
CA GLY A 229 -16.59 9.68 19.18
C GLY A 229 -16.21 11.03 18.56
N ASP A 230 -15.15 11.08 17.76
CA ASP A 230 -14.82 12.24 16.91
C ASP A 230 -15.67 12.18 15.62
N VAL A 231 -16.98 12.30 15.80
CA VAL A 231 -17.98 12.17 14.72
C VAL A 231 -18.05 13.42 13.84
N THR A 232 -17.45 14.52 14.30
CA THR A 232 -17.12 15.69 13.51
C THR A 232 -15.61 15.89 13.44
N PRO A 233 -14.91 15.20 12.51
CA PRO A 233 -13.46 14.99 12.51
C PRO A 233 -12.64 16.26 12.71
N ASN A 234 -12.42 16.62 13.97
CA ASN A 234 -11.71 17.83 14.39
C ASN A 234 -10.57 17.48 15.36
N GLY A 235 -10.42 16.19 15.70
CA GLY A 235 -9.40 15.70 16.60
C GLY A 235 -9.75 15.80 18.07
N GLU A 236 -11.00 16.10 18.43
CA GLU A 236 -11.43 16.30 19.81
C GLU A 236 -12.86 15.77 20.02
N VAL A 237 -13.05 14.87 20.98
CA VAL A 237 -14.38 14.38 21.35
C VAL A 237 -15.02 15.38 22.32
N GLN A 238 -15.96 16.17 21.83
CA GLN A 238 -16.52 17.31 22.55
C GLN A 238 -18.05 17.27 22.66
N THR A 239 -18.60 18.28 23.35
CA THR A 239 -20.05 18.45 23.45
C THR A 239 -20.69 18.70 22.08
N ILE A 240 -19.93 19.23 21.10
CA ILE A 240 -20.43 19.43 19.73
C ILE A 240 -20.72 18.09 19.03
N ASP A 241 -19.82 17.10 19.17
CA ASP A 241 -20.01 15.73 18.67
C ASP A 241 -21.26 15.09 19.25
N LEU A 242 -21.44 15.22 20.57
CA LEU A 242 -22.62 14.74 21.28
C LEU A 242 -23.91 15.39 20.74
N ASN A 243 -23.92 16.71 20.55
CA ASN A 243 -25.11 17.43 20.07
C ASN A 243 -25.44 17.08 18.61
N ASN A 244 -24.42 16.95 17.76
CA ASN A 244 -24.58 16.59 16.36
C ASN A 244 -25.12 15.16 16.22
N LEU A 245 -24.54 14.20 16.95
CA LEU A 245 -25.06 12.83 16.98
C LEU A 245 -26.48 12.79 17.55
N SER A 246 -26.76 13.49 18.64
CA SER A 246 -28.12 13.55 19.23
C SER A 246 -29.18 14.04 18.24
N SER A 247 -28.79 14.91 17.31
CA SER A 247 -29.67 15.44 16.26
C SER A 247 -29.85 14.47 15.09
N ALA A 248 -28.98 13.46 14.98
CA ALA A 248 -28.98 12.43 13.93
C ALA A 248 -29.57 11.09 14.39
N LEU A 249 -30.03 10.98 15.64
CA LEU A 249 -30.65 9.76 16.19
C LEU A 249 -31.79 9.24 15.30
N GLY A 250 -31.81 7.93 15.08
CA GLY A 250 -32.76 7.26 14.19
C GLY A 250 -32.36 7.27 12.72
N GLY A 251 -31.21 7.85 12.37
CA GLY A 251 -30.58 7.65 11.06
C GLY A 251 -29.91 6.28 10.96
N SER A 252 -29.61 5.85 9.73
CA SER A 252 -28.93 4.60 9.43
C SER A 252 -28.01 4.75 8.22
N GLY A 253 -27.14 3.77 8.00
CA GLY A 253 -26.18 3.77 6.90
C GLY A 253 -24.74 4.02 7.34
N TYR A 254 -23.86 4.09 6.35
CA TYR A 254 -22.46 4.45 6.53
C TYR A 254 -22.33 5.91 6.92
N SER A 255 -22.17 6.16 8.21
CA SER A 255 -22.21 7.49 8.81
C SER A 255 -21.00 7.72 9.72
N THR A 256 -20.63 8.99 9.92
CA THR A 256 -19.68 9.37 10.97
C THR A 256 -20.34 9.38 12.34
N PHE A 257 -21.68 9.51 12.41
CA PHE A 257 -22.45 9.52 13.66
C PHE A 257 -22.77 8.13 14.20
N ASP A 258 -22.58 7.09 13.40
CA ASP A 258 -22.64 5.69 13.82
C ASP A 258 -21.26 5.34 14.41
N ALA A 259 -21.14 5.43 15.72
CA ALA A 259 -19.87 5.36 16.43
C ALA A 259 -19.52 3.92 16.85
N ASP A 260 -20.53 3.06 17.04
CA ASP A 260 -20.34 1.63 17.25
C ASP A 260 -20.21 0.84 15.93
N MET A 261 -20.50 1.49 14.80
CA MET A 261 -20.36 0.98 13.44
C MET A 261 -21.30 -0.19 13.16
N ASN A 262 -22.50 -0.15 13.72
CA ASN A 262 -23.52 -1.17 13.53
C ASN A 262 -24.48 -0.89 12.34
N GLY A 263 -24.39 0.30 11.73
CA GLY A 263 -25.24 0.78 10.65
C GLY A 263 -26.45 1.61 11.09
N GLU A 264 -26.63 1.87 12.38
CA GLU A 264 -27.77 2.55 12.99
C GLU A 264 -27.30 3.60 14.02
N ILE A 265 -27.82 4.82 13.95
CA ILE A 265 -27.46 5.90 14.87
C ILE A 265 -28.44 5.88 16.05
N GLN A 266 -27.97 5.39 17.20
CA GLN A 266 -28.80 5.12 18.37
C GLN A 266 -28.24 5.76 19.64
N THR A 267 -29.00 5.65 20.73
CA THR A 267 -28.55 6.15 22.04
C THR A 267 -27.35 5.36 22.58
N ILE A 268 -27.09 4.17 22.03
CA ILE A 268 -25.92 3.36 22.41
C ILE A 268 -24.61 4.02 21.97
N ASP A 269 -24.56 4.62 20.77
CA ASP A 269 -23.42 5.41 20.28
C ASP A 269 -23.08 6.54 21.24
N ILE A 270 -24.09 7.23 21.74
CA ILE A 270 -23.90 8.28 22.74
C ILE A 270 -23.33 7.71 24.03
N ASN A 271 -23.98 6.70 24.60
CA ASN A 271 -23.72 6.27 25.97
C ASN A 271 -22.42 5.49 26.10
N LEU A 272 -22.02 4.73 25.07
CA LEU A 272 -20.84 3.88 25.10
C LEU A 272 -19.65 4.43 24.32
N HIS A 273 -19.88 5.30 23.32
CA HIS A 273 -18.82 5.71 22.38
C HIS A 273 -18.47 7.19 22.43
N ILE A 274 -19.40 8.07 22.80
CA ILE A 274 -19.12 9.51 22.94
C ILE A 274 -18.94 9.90 24.42
N ARG A 275 -19.95 9.66 25.27
CA ARG A 275 -19.95 10.14 26.66
C ARG A 275 -18.72 9.71 27.47
N PRO A 276 -18.23 8.46 27.36
CA PRO A 276 -17.03 8.05 28.10
C PRO A 276 -15.74 8.73 27.62
N ASN A 277 -15.75 9.27 26.40
CA ASN A 277 -14.59 9.83 25.73
C ASN A 277 -14.60 11.36 25.69
N LEU A 278 -15.64 12.03 26.21
CA LEU A 278 -15.73 13.48 26.25
C LEU A 278 -14.49 14.12 26.90
N GLY A 279 -13.92 15.09 26.20
CA GLY A 279 -12.70 15.80 26.61
C GLY A 279 -11.40 15.13 26.19
N ARG A 280 -11.46 13.97 25.51
CA ARG A 280 -10.29 13.38 24.85
C ARG A 280 -10.04 14.07 23.52
N GLY A 281 -8.79 14.13 23.12
CA GLY A 281 -8.37 14.64 21.81
C GLY A 281 -7.06 14.00 21.36
N ILE A 282 -6.69 14.27 20.12
CA ILE A 282 -5.41 13.87 19.53
C ILE A 282 -4.26 14.44 20.38
N GLN A 283 -3.15 13.71 20.49
CA GLN A 283 -2.06 14.03 21.41
C GLN A 283 -0.74 14.52 20.74
N TYR A 284 -0.65 14.64 19.42
CA TYR A 284 0.62 14.86 18.69
C TYR A 284 0.74 16.18 17.91
#